data_AF-A0A0G1NGS4-F1
#
_entry.id   AF-A0A0G1NGS4-F1
#
_cell.length_a   1.000
_cell.length_b   1.000
_cell.length_c   1.000
_cell.angle_alpha   90.00
_cell.angle_beta   90.00
_cell.angle_gamma   90.00
#
_symmetry.space_group_name_H-M   'P 1'
#
loop_
_entity.id
_entity.type
_entity.pdbx_description
1 polymer ?
#
loop_
_entity_poly.entity_id
_entity_poly.type
_entity_poly.pdbx_seq_one_letter_code
_entity_poly.pdbx_strand_id
1 'polypeptide(L)'
;MANQHLKSILITGAILIVAPILVLADEVQDGRAIQLRQEAKQKREVLMQEFKARRETFKAEAQKRVDALKKKFGEERAKRIDQFFNQMVKKFENAIDRLNNLADRIESRLNKTEAAGNDVTKIKDQLKSVRDKISAAETALNDAKAKFAGMAASPDPKTAFAQVKVLVKGVTAIVKGAHKALVDVVNSIKGLRLGDKATSTESR
;
A
#
# COMPACT_ATOMS: atom_id res chain seq x y z
N MET A 1 -71.57 31.09 -56.15
CA MET A 1 -72.21 30.77 -54.85
C MET A 1 -71.16 30.22 -53.92
N ALA A 2 -70.94 30.62 -52.68
CA ALA A 2 -71.33 31.75 -51.85
C ALA A 2 -70.28 31.80 -50.73
N ASN A 3 -70.08 32.99 -50.15
CA ASN A 3 -69.22 33.29 -49.01
C ASN A 3 -69.45 32.41 -47.77
N GLN A 4 -68.55 32.61 -46.79
CA GLN A 4 -68.71 32.58 -45.32
C GLN A 4 -67.97 31.43 -44.62
N HIS A 5 -67.41 31.57 -43.42
CA HIS A 5 -66.79 32.65 -42.64
C HIS A 5 -66.17 31.93 -41.42
N LEU A 6 -65.09 32.51 -40.90
CA LEU A 6 -64.65 32.53 -39.49
C LEU A 6 -65.17 31.44 -38.53
N LYS A 7 -64.22 30.70 -37.94
CA LYS A 7 -64.21 30.44 -36.50
C LYS A 7 -62.82 30.72 -35.92
N SER A 8 -62.75 31.81 -35.18
CA SER A 8 -61.65 32.28 -34.36
C SER A 8 -61.70 31.66 -32.95
N ILE A 9 -60.55 31.69 -32.23
CA ILE A 9 -60.40 31.92 -30.76
C ILE A 9 -60.70 30.66 -29.88
N LEU A 10 -59.89 30.16 -28.93
CA LEU A 10 -59.02 30.76 -27.89
C LEU A 10 -58.29 29.65 -27.06
N ILE A 11 -57.18 30.01 -26.38
CA ILE A 11 -56.68 29.54 -25.05
C ILE A 11 -56.11 28.09 -25.04
N THR A 12 -54.86 27.77 -24.68
CA THR A 12 -54.06 28.02 -23.46
C THR A 12 -52.74 27.25 -23.64
N GLY A 13 -51.63 27.67 -23.02
CA GLY A 13 -50.65 26.67 -22.56
C GLY A 13 -49.18 27.05 -22.62
N ALA A 14 -48.68 27.46 -21.46
CA ALA A 14 -47.34 27.17 -20.93
C ALA A 14 -46.11 27.72 -21.69
N ILE A 15 -45.68 28.88 -21.18
CA ILE A 15 -44.26 29.21 -20.97
C ILE A 15 -43.56 28.00 -20.34
N LEU A 16 -42.63 27.38 -21.05
CA LEU A 16 -41.62 26.49 -20.46
C LEU A 16 -40.25 27.10 -20.73
N ILE A 17 -39.81 27.87 -19.74
CA ILE A 17 -38.44 28.33 -19.56
C ILE A 17 -37.59 27.06 -19.44
N VAL A 18 -36.90 26.69 -20.52
CA VAL A 18 -35.81 25.71 -20.44
C VAL A 18 -34.64 26.46 -19.82
N ALA A 19 -34.51 26.33 -18.50
CA ALA A 19 -33.35 26.80 -17.75
C ALA A 19 -32.07 26.18 -18.34
N PRO A 20 -30.96 26.93 -18.42
CA PRO A 20 -29.69 26.36 -18.85
C PRO A 20 -29.25 25.32 -17.83
N ILE A 21 -29.09 24.08 -18.29
CA ILE A 21 -28.37 23.03 -17.57
C ILE A 21 -26.91 23.46 -17.53
N LEU A 22 -26.56 24.24 -16.51
CA LEU A 22 -25.20 24.44 -16.07
C LEU A 22 -25.18 24.09 -14.58
N VAL A 23 -24.09 23.45 -14.15
CA VAL A 23 -23.81 22.97 -12.79
C VAL A 23 -24.31 21.54 -12.53
N LEU A 24 -23.44 20.55 -12.79
CA LEU A 24 -23.20 19.36 -11.95
C LEU A 24 -22.05 18.46 -12.53
N ALA A 25 -20.88 19.03 -12.85
CA ALA A 25 -19.75 18.23 -13.36
C ALA A 25 -18.65 17.95 -12.32
N ASP A 26 -18.58 18.70 -11.22
CA ASP A 26 -17.49 18.59 -10.23
C ASP A 26 -17.75 17.57 -9.10
N GLU A 27 -19.00 17.32 -8.68
CA GLU A 27 -19.29 16.43 -7.53
C GLU A 27 -19.04 14.93 -7.81
N VAL A 28 -19.13 14.49 -9.07
CA VAL A 28 -19.04 13.06 -9.43
C VAL A 28 -17.60 12.54 -9.44
N GLN A 29 -16.61 13.41 -9.70
CA GLN A 29 -15.20 13.01 -9.72
C GLN A 29 -14.62 12.80 -8.32
N ASP A 30 -15.03 13.61 -7.34
CA ASP A 30 -14.50 13.55 -5.99
C ASP A 30 -14.95 12.28 -5.23
N GLY A 31 -16.20 11.86 -5.44
CA GLY A 31 -16.74 10.63 -4.84
C GLY A 31 -15.98 9.36 -5.27
N ARG A 32 -15.60 9.26 -6.55
CA ARG A 32 -14.82 8.12 -7.06
C ARG A 32 -13.40 8.08 -6.49
N ALA A 33 -12.74 9.23 -6.36
CA ALA A 33 -11.41 9.32 -5.78
C ALA A 33 -11.41 8.94 -4.29
N ILE A 34 -12.45 9.34 -3.55
CA ILE A 34 -12.63 8.97 -2.14
C ILE A 34 -12.86 7.46 -2.00
N GLN A 35 -13.71 6.85 -2.84
CA GLN A 35 -13.96 5.41 -2.84
C GLN A 35 -12.68 4.61 -3.15
N LEU A 36 -11.93 4.99 -4.19
CA LEU A 36 -10.66 4.32 -4.54
C LEU A 36 -9.64 4.38 -3.40
N ARG A 37 -9.58 5.50 -2.67
CA ARG A 37 -8.72 5.64 -1.48
C ARG A 37 -9.17 4.73 -0.34
N GLN A 38 -10.48 4.62 -0.11
CA GLN A 38 -11.03 3.73 0.91
C GLN A 38 -10.76 2.26 0.57
N GLU A 39 -11.01 1.84 -0.67
CA GLU A 39 -10.70 0.49 -1.14
C GLU A 39 -9.21 0.16 -0.99
N ALA A 40 -8.32 1.10 -1.35
CA ALA A 40 -6.89 0.90 -1.20
C ALA A 40 -6.48 0.75 0.28
N LYS A 41 -7.10 1.51 1.19
CA LYS A 41 -6.90 1.37 2.65
C LYS A 41 -7.40 0.03 3.16
N GLN A 42 -8.60 -0.39 2.76
CA GLN A 42 -9.17 -1.68 3.16
C GLN A 42 -8.30 -2.85 2.66
N LYS A 43 -7.91 -2.83 1.37
CA LYS A 43 -7.00 -3.85 0.80
C LYS A 43 -5.70 -3.94 1.59
N ARG A 44 -5.15 -2.79 2.00
CA ARG A 44 -3.95 -2.75 2.84
C ARG A 44 -4.20 -3.35 4.23
N GLU A 45 -5.30 -2.99 4.89
CA GLU A 45 -5.63 -3.53 6.21
C GLU A 45 -5.80 -5.05 6.18
N VAL A 46 -6.47 -5.57 5.17
CA VAL A 46 -6.62 -7.02 4.94
C VAL A 46 -5.24 -7.67 4.76
N LEU A 47 -4.40 -7.14 3.87
CA LEU A 47 -3.04 -7.66 3.66
C LEU A 47 -2.20 -7.64 4.94
N MET A 48 -2.29 -6.57 5.74
CA MET A 48 -1.60 -6.46 7.03
C MET A 48 -2.09 -7.50 8.03
N GLN A 49 -3.41 -7.76 8.07
CA GLN A 49 -3.98 -8.78 8.95
C GLN A 49 -3.56 -10.18 8.51
N GLU A 50 -3.61 -10.47 7.21
CA GLU A 50 -3.12 -11.74 6.66
C GLU A 50 -1.64 -11.95 6.96
N PHE A 51 -0.81 -10.91 6.82
CA PHE A 51 0.60 -10.96 7.15
C PHE A 51 0.84 -11.26 8.63
N LYS A 52 0.07 -10.62 9.53
CA LYS A 52 0.12 -10.91 10.97
C LYS A 52 -0.35 -12.34 11.29
N ALA A 53 -1.42 -12.81 10.66
CA ALA A 53 -1.90 -14.17 10.85
C ALA A 53 -0.86 -15.20 10.36
N ARG A 54 -0.23 -14.97 9.21
CA ARG A 54 0.87 -15.79 8.68
C ARG A 54 2.10 -15.76 9.58
N ARG A 55 2.38 -14.64 10.25
CA ARG A 55 3.43 -14.55 11.27
C ARG A 55 3.14 -15.44 12.47
N GLU A 56 1.92 -15.41 13.01
CA GLU A 56 1.57 -16.20 14.19
C GLU A 56 1.52 -17.71 13.88
N THR A 57 0.93 -18.09 12.76
CA THR A 57 0.94 -19.50 12.29
C THR A 57 2.36 -20.01 12.09
N PHE A 58 3.24 -19.22 11.47
CA PHE A 58 4.65 -19.60 11.29
C PHE A 58 5.38 -19.83 12.63
N LYS A 59 5.10 -19.01 13.65
CA LYS A 59 5.65 -19.19 15.00
C LYS A 59 5.09 -20.43 15.68
N ALA A 60 3.78 -20.65 15.61
CA ALA A 60 3.12 -21.80 16.22
C ALA A 60 3.63 -23.14 15.65
N GLU A 61 3.99 -23.16 14.37
CA GLU A 61 4.52 -24.35 13.71
C GLU A 61 6.03 -24.56 13.90
N ALA A 62 6.72 -23.70 14.67
CA ALA A 62 8.18 -23.78 14.84
C ALA A 62 8.65 -25.14 15.34
N GLN A 63 8.00 -25.69 16.37
CA GLN A 63 8.39 -26.98 16.94
C GLN A 63 8.26 -28.11 15.91
N LYS A 64 7.13 -28.16 15.18
CA LYS A 64 6.91 -29.15 14.11
C LYS A 64 7.98 -29.05 13.01
N ARG A 65 8.37 -27.82 12.63
CA ARG A 65 9.43 -27.58 11.65
C ARG A 65 10.79 -28.08 12.15
N VAL A 66 11.13 -27.78 13.40
CA VAL A 66 12.37 -28.27 14.02
C VAL A 66 12.42 -29.80 14.02
N ASP A 67 11.34 -30.47 14.45
CA ASP A 67 11.29 -31.92 14.51
C ASP A 67 11.41 -32.58 13.13
N ALA A 68 10.77 -31.99 12.11
CA ALA A 68 10.92 -32.42 10.72
C ALA A 68 12.37 -32.26 10.23
N LEU A 69 13.05 -31.18 10.61
CA LEU A 69 14.45 -30.94 10.27
C LEU A 69 15.40 -31.89 11.01
N LYS A 70 15.13 -32.22 12.28
CA LYS A 70 15.95 -33.17 13.06
C LYS A 70 16.04 -34.51 12.35
N LYS A 71 14.91 -35.00 11.80
CA LYS A 71 14.86 -36.26 11.03
C LYS A 71 15.73 -36.27 9.77
N LYS A 72 16.01 -35.10 9.18
CA LYS A 72 16.77 -34.98 7.91
C LYS A 72 18.24 -34.61 8.11
N PHE A 73 18.54 -33.82 9.15
CA PHE A 73 19.86 -33.18 9.29
C PHE A 73 20.56 -33.47 10.62
N GLY A 74 19.91 -34.19 11.55
CA GLY A 74 20.37 -34.34 12.92
C GLY A 74 20.04 -33.13 13.78
N GLU A 75 20.11 -33.30 15.09
CA GLU A 75 19.58 -32.35 16.06
C GLU A 75 20.29 -30.98 16.04
N GLU A 76 21.62 -30.98 16.15
CA GLU A 76 22.42 -29.75 16.23
C GLU A 76 22.36 -28.91 14.95
N ARG A 77 22.26 -29.57 13.79
CA ARG A 77 22.15 -28.87 12.51
C ARG A 77 20.74 -28.31 12.30
N ALA A 78 19.71 -29.07 12.67
CA ALA A 78 18.32 -28.62 12.59
C ALA A 78 18.08 -27.37 13.44
N LYS A 79 18.54 -27.37 14.71
CA LYS A 79 18.44 -26.22 15.61
C LYS A 79 19.11 -24.97 15.01
N ARG A 80 20.34 -25.10 14.50
CA ARG A 80 21.07 -23.98 13.89
C ARG A 80 20.39 -23.41 12.67
N ILE A 81 19.88 -24.27 11.79
CA ILE A 81 19.17 -23.87 10.57
C ILE A 81 17.89 -23.09 10.92
N ASP A 82 17.07 -23.63 11.83
CA ASP A 82 15.82 -22.99 12.24
C ASP A 82 16.07 -21.67 12.99
N GLN A 83 17.01 -21.65 13.93
CA GLN A 83 17.38 -20.42 14.64
C GLN A 83 17.85 -19.33 13.68
N PHE A 84 18.74 -19.65 12.74
CA PHE A 84 19.23 -18.70 11.75
C PHE A 84 18.08 -18.12 10.92
N PHE A 85 17.19 -18.99 10.43
CA PHE A 85 16.05 -18.54 9.63
C PHE A 85 15.07 -17.69 10.44
N ASN A 86 14.74 -18.09 11.67
CA ASN A 86 13.83 -17.34 12.55
C ASN A 86 14.38 -15.96 12.93
N GLN A 87 15.69 -15.85 13.21
CA GLN A 87 16.32 -14.55 13.48
C GLN A 87 16.19 -13.61 12.29
N MET A 88 16.35 -14.14 11.09
CA MET A 88 16.26 -13.38 9.85
C MET A 88 14.82 -12.96 9.53
N VAL A 89 13.86 -13.87 9.68
CA VAL A 89 12.43 -13.55 9.58
C VAL A 89 12.07 -12.44 10.55
N LYS A 90 12.47 -12.54 11.82
CA LYS A 90 12.22 -11.49 12.83
C LYS A 90 12.78 -10.13 12.42
N LYS A 91 14.00 -10.10 11.85
CA LYS A 91 14.61 -8.86 11.34
C LYS A 91 13.78 -8.25 10.21
N PHE A 92 13.31 -9.05 9.25
CA PHE A 92 12.49 -8.54 8.14
C PHE A 92 11.10 -8.10 8.59
N GLU A 93 10.43 -8.84 9.46
CA GLU A 93 9.14 -8.43 10.04
C GLU A 93 9.28 -7.07 10.73
N ASN A 94 10.30 -6.91 11.58
CA ASN A 94 10.55 -5.63 12.25
C ASN A 94 10.87 -4.50 11.26
N ALA A 95 11.57 -4.80 10.17
CA ALA A 95 11.87 -3.81 9.13
C ALA A 95 10.59 -3.38 8.38
N ILE A 96 9.75 -4.34 8.00
CA ILE A 96 8.45 -4.11 7.35
C ILE A 96 7.54 -3.29 8.27
N ASP A 97 7.44 -3.65 9.56
CA ASP A 97 6.66 -2.92 10.56
C ASP A 97 7.12 -1.44 10.65
N ARG A 98 8.44 -1.20 10.65
CA ARG A 98 9.01 0.16 10.66
C ARG A 98 8.70 0.93 9.37
N LEU A 99 8.77 0.28 8.21
CA LEU A 99 8.45 0.90 6.92
C LEU A 99 6.97 1.31 6.86
N ASN A 100 6.07 0.43 7.30
CA ASN A 100 4.64 0.71 7.39
C ASN A 100 4.35 1.91 8.30
N ASN A 101 4.92 1.92 9.50
CA ASN A 101 4.76 3.02 10.46
C ASN A 101 5.27 4.37 9.91
N LEU A 102 6.40 4.36 9.19
CA LEU A 102 6.94 5.59 8.61
C LEU A 102 6.09 6.07 7.43
N ALA A 103 5.59 5.16 6.58
CA ALA A 103 4.67 5.51 5.51
C ALA A 103 3.35 6.09 6.06
N ASP A 104 2.83 5.59 7.20
CA ASP A 104 1.65 6.16 7.89
C ASP A 104 1.90 7.58 8.40
N ARG A 105 3.06 7.81 9.00
CA ARG A 105 3.46 9.15 9.46
C ARG A 105 3.62 10.12 8.30
N ILE A 106 4.13 9.66 7.17
CA ILE A 106 4.25 10.47 5.96
C ILE A 106 2.86 10.81 5.41
N GLU A 107 1.96 9.83 5.29
CA GLU A 107 0.59 10.06 4.83
C GLU A 107 -0.12 11.11 5.69
N SER A 108 0.00 11.00 7.02
CA SER A 108 -0.54 11.99 7.95
C SER A 108 0.02 13.40 7.72
N ARG A 109 1.33 13.51 7.44
CA ARG A 109 1.96 14.81 7.11
C ARG A 109 1.47 15.36 5.78
N LEU A 110 1.36 14.53 4.75
CA LEU A 110 0.86 14.95 3.44
C LEU A 110 -0.57 15.47 3.53
N ASN A 111 -1.45 14.81 4.30
CA ASN A 111 -2.83 15.27 4.49
C ASN A 111 -2.87 16.64 5.19
N LYS A 112 -1.99 16.88 6.17
CA LYS A 112 -1.87 18.20 6.83
C LYS A 112 -1.32 19.27 5.87
N THR A 113 -0.37 18.91 5.02
CA THR A 113 0.22 19.82 4.02
C THR A 113 -0.77 20.18 2.91
N GLU A 114 -1.59 19.23 2.46
CA GLU A 114 -2.69 19.44 1.53
C GLU A 114 -3.78 20.33 2.12
N ALA A 115 -4.19 20.08 3.37
CA ALA A 115 -5.15 20.93 4.08
C ALA A 115 -4.65 22.37 4.29
N ALA A 116 -3.32 22.59 4.26
CA ALA A 116 -2.70 23.91 4.26
C ALA A 116 -2.59 24.54 2.86
N GLY A 117 -3.19 23.93 1.83
CA GLY A 117 -3.26 24.47 0.46
C GLY A 117 -2.09 24.12 -0.45
N ASN A 118 -1.18 23.22 -0.04
CA ASN A 118 -0.04 22.83 -0.88
C ASN A 118 -0.41 21.62 -1.76
N ASP A 119 0.02 21.63 -3.03
CA ASP A 119 -0.12 20.45 -3.88
C ASP A 119 0.85 19.34 -3.46
N VAL A 120 0.28 18.20 -3.07
CA VAL A 120 1.02 16.99 -2.66
C VAL A 120 0.77 15.81 -3.58
N THR A 121 0.12 16.02 -4.72
CA THR A 121 -0.35 14.93 -5.62
C THR A 121 0.78 13.99 -6.01
N LYS A 122 1.89 14.54 -6.53
CA LYS A 122 3.07 13.76 -6.92
C LYS A 122 3.66 12.96 -5.75
N ILE A 123 3.67 13.53 -4.54
CA ILE A 123 4.26 12.87 -3.37
C ILE A 123 3.35 11.75 -2.86
N LYS A 124 2.02 11.92 -2.98
CA LYS A 124 1.06 10.84 -2.69
C LYS A 124 1.23 9.66 -3.65
N ASP A 125 1.49 9.91 -4.93
CA ASP A 125 1.78 8.85 -5.90
C ASP A 125 3.10 8.12 -5.59
N GLN A 126 4.14 8.86 -5.21
CA GLN A 126 5.39 8.26 -4.73
C GLN A 126 5.16 7.39 -3.48
N LEU A 127 4.35 7.88 -2.53
CA LEU A 127 4.00 7.12 -1.33
C LEU A 127 3.23 5.84 -1.66
N LYS A 128 2.31 5.89 -2.63
CA LYS A 128 1.62 4.69 -3.14
C LYS A 128 2.63 3.66 -3.67
N SER A 129 3.59 4.08 -4.49
CA SER A 129 4.66 3.20 -4.97
C SER A 129 5.53 2.61 -3.86
N VAL A 130 5.70 3.33 -2.74
CA VAL A 130 6.36 2.79 -1.54
C VAL A 130 5.50 1.71 -0.89
N ARG A 131 4.18 1.91 -0.75
CA ARG A 131 3.27 0.90 -0.20
C ARG A 131 3.30 -0.39 -1.01
N ASP A 132 3.30 -0.28 -2.33
CA ASP A 132 3.37 -1.45 -3.23
C ASP A 132 4.66 -2.25 -2.98
N LYS A 133 5.81 -1.56 -2.78
CA LYS A 133 7.08 -2.22 -2.45
C LYS A 133 7.07 -2.87 -1.07
N ILE A 134 6.39 -2.27 -0.09
CA ILE A 134 6.23 -2.87 1.25
C ILE A 134 5.39 -4.15 1.15
N SER A 135 4.27 -4.12 0.41
CA SER A 135 3.44 -5.31 0.16
C SER A 135 4.20 -6.40 -0.59
N ALA A 136 5.04 -6.03 -1.58
CA ALA A 136 5.91 -6.98 -2.24
C ALA A 136 6.93 -7.63 -1.28
N ALA A 137 7.44 -6.87 -0.29
CA ALA A 137 8.33 -7.41 0.74
C ALA A 137 7.61 -8.40 1.66
N GLU A 138 6.37 -8.10 2.05
CA GLU A 138 5.51 -8.98 2.86
C GLU A 138 5.24 -10.31 2.14
N THR A 139 4.85 -10.24 0.87
CA THR A 139 4.62 -11.41 0.02
C THR A 139 5.90 -12.25 -0.11
N ALA A 140 7.02 -11.63 -0.49
CA ALA A 140 8.29 -12.34 -0.65
C ALA A 140 8.77 -12.99 0.65
N LEU A 141 8.55 -12.36 1.81
CA LEU A 141 8.88 -12.95 3.10
C LEU A 141 7.98 -14.14 3.43
N ASN A 142 6.69 -14.07 3.12
CA ASN A 142 5.77 -15.19 3.29
C ASN A 142 6.12 -16.37 2.38
N ASP A 143 6.54 -16.11 1.15
CA ASP A 143 7.00 -17.16 0.23
C ASP A 143 8.28 -17.82 0.75
N ALA A 144 9.22 -17.04 1.29
CA ALA A 144 10.42 -17.57 1.94
C ALA A 144 10.08 -18.44 3.15
N LYS A 145 9.12 -18.01 4.00
CA LYS A 145 8.63 -18.80 5.15
C LYS A 145 8.00 -20.12 4.70
N ALA A 146 7.12 -20.08 3.69
CA ALA A 146 6.46 -21.28 3.16
C ALA A 146 7.48 -22.26 2.57
N LYS A 147 8.44 -21.75 1.79
CA LYS A 147 9.50 -22.58 1.21
C LYS A 147 10.39 -23.21 2.28
N PHE A 148 10.69 -22.47 3.35
CA PHE A 148 11.44 -23.00 4.49
C PHE A 148 10.66 -24.08 5.25
N ALA A 149 9.36 -23.87 5.49
CA ALA A 149 8.51 -24.87 6.16
C ALA A 149 8.43 -26.18 5.36
N GLY A 150 8.33 -26.10 4.03
CA GLY A 150 8.31 -27.28 3.15
C GLY A 150 9.68 -27.94 2.91
N MET A 151 10.78 -27.36 3.38
CA MET A 151 12.13 -27.81 3.06
C MET A 151 12.42 -29.24 3.53
N ALA A 152 11.96 -29.61 4.73
CA ALA A 152 12.20 -30.94 5.30
C ALA A 152 11.45 -32.07 4.55
N ALA A 153 10.35 -31.73 3.88
CA ALA A 153 9.57 -32.65 3.06
C ALA A 153 10.13 -32.78 1.63
N SER A 154 11.10 -31.96 1.25
CA SER A 154 11.68 -31.99 -0.09
C SER A 154 12.50 -33.28 -0.32
N PRO A 155 12.46 -33.86 -1.54
CA PRO A 155 13.35 -34.95 -1.92
C PRO A 155 14.83 -34.57 -1.83
N ASP A 156 15.17 -33.30 -2.07
CA ASP A 156 16.51 -32.74 -1.89
C ASP A 156 16.47 -31.52 -0.95
N PRO A 157 16.58 -31.76 0.37
CA PRO A 157 16.58 -30.70 1.37
C PRO A 157 17.75 -29.70 1.22
N LYS A 158 18.89 -30.11 0.65
CA LYS A 158 20.04 -29.21 0.47
C LYS A 158 19.76 -28.17 -0.62
N THR A 159 19.23 -28.63 -1.75
CA THR A 159 18.81 -27.73 -2.84
C THR A 159 17.64 -26.84 -2.41
N ALA A 160 16.66 -27.38 -1.69
CA ALA A 160 15.58 -26.58 -1.13
C ALA A 160 16.10 -25.48 -0.19
N PHE A 161 17.11 -25.78 0.65
CA PHE A 161 17.74 -24.76 1.50
C PHE A 161 18.48 -23.67 0.69
N ALA A 162 19.12 -24.04 -0.41
CA ALA A 162 19.76 -23.07 -1.30
C ALA A 162 18.73 -22.11 -1.91
N GLN A 163 17.56 -22.62 -2.32
CA GLN A 163 16.44 -21.80 -2.81
C GLN A 163 15.92 -20.84 -1.74
N VAL A 164 15.78 -21.30 -0.49
CA VAL A 164 15.39 -20.43 0.64
C VAL A 164 16.37 -19.27 0.80
N LYS A 165 17.69 -19.53 0.70
CA LYS A 165 18.70 -18.45 0.76
C LYS A 165 18.56 -17.43 -0.36
N VAL A 166 18.21 -17.88 -1.58
CA VAL A 166 17.97 -16.97 -2.71
C VAL A 166 16.76 -16.09 -2.45
N LEU A 167 15.64 -16.68 -1.99
CA LEU A 167 14.42 -15.93 -1.65
C LEU A 167 14.71 -14.87 -0.58
N VAL A 168 15.45 -15.24 0.45
CA VAL A 168 15.88 -14.35 1.53
C VAL A 168 16.71 -13.15 1.02
N LYS A 169 17.63 -13.38 0.08
CA LYS A 169 18.38 -12.30 -0.55
C LYS A 169 17.45 -11.39 -1.35
N GLY A 170 16.46 -11.97 -2.03
CA GLY A 170 15.38 -11.24 -2.69
C GLY A 170 14.60 -10.34 -1.72
N VAL A 171 14.14 -10.88 -0.58
CA VAL A 171 13.46 -10.11 0.48
C VAL A 171 14.33 -8.94 0.93
N THR A 172 15.63 -9.17 1.14
CA THR A 172 16.58 -8.11 1.53
C THR A 172 16.62 -6.98 0.51
N ALA A 173 16.70 -7.32 -0.78
CA ALA A 173 16.75 -6.33 -1.86
C ALA A 173 15.45 -5.51 -1.92
N ILE A 174 14.29 -6.17 -1.81
CA ILE A 174 12.98 -5.50 -1.84
C ILE A 174 12.82 -4.56 -0.63
N VAL A 175 13.15 -5.03 0.58
CA VAL A 175 13.09 -4.19 1.80
C VAL A 175 14.01 -2.97 1.69
N LYS A 176 15.23 -3.13 1.17
CA LYS A 176 16.14 -2.00 0.92
C LYS A 176 15.57 -1.04 -0.14
N GLY A 177 14.95 -1.57 -1.20
CA GLY A 177 14.29 -0.77 -2.22
C GLY A 177 13.12 0.04 -1.67
N ALA A 178 12.28 -0.57 -0.82
CA ALA A 178 11.20 0.12 -0.13
C ALA A 178 11.73 1.24 0.79
N HIS A 179 12.78 0.96 1.56
CA HIS A 179 13.43 1.96 2.40
C HIS A 179 13.98 3.15 1.59
N LYS A 180 14.69 2.88 0.48
CA LYS A 180 15.21 3.94 -0.39
C LYS A 180 14.09 4.82 -0.94
N ALA A 181 13.03 4.20 -1.48
CA ALA A 181 11.90 4.94 -2.03
C ALA A 181 11.19 5.80 -0.96
N LEU A 182 11.14 5.32 0.29
CA LEU A 182 10.59 6.08 1.41
C LEU A 182 11.46 7.29 1.79
N VAL A 183 12.79 7.15 1.73
CA VAL A 183 13.73 8.27 1.90
C VAL A 183 13.53 9.30 0.80
N ASP A 184 13.34 8.87 -0.45
CA ASP A 184 13.08 9.76 -1.58
C ASP A 184 11.79 10.57 -1.37
N VAL A 185 10.71 9.92 -0.91
CA VAL A 185 9.46 10.60 -0.52
C VAL A 185 9.70 11.65 0.57
N VAL A 186 10.47 11.32 1.62
CA VAL A 186 10.79 12.27 2.69
C VAL A 186 11.56 13.47 2.15
N ASN A 187 12.47 13.27 1.20
CA ASN A 187 13.22 14.35 0.57
C ASN A 187 12.32 15.25 -0.29
N SER A 188 11.37 14.68 -1.04
CA SER A 188 10.35 15.45 -1.78
C SER A 188 9.55 16.38 -0.85
N ILE A 189 9.16 15.89 0.34
CA ILE A 189 8.41 16.69 1.32
C ILE A 189 9.24 17.85 1.88
N LYS A 190 10.55 17.65 2.08
CA LYS A 190 11.44 18.73 2.51
C LYS A 190 11.56 19.82 1.45
N GLY A 191 11.58 19.43 0.17
CA GLY A 191 11.60 20.37 -0.96
C GLY A 191 10.41 21.33 -0.94
N LEU A 192 9.19 20.84 -0.64
CA LEU A 192 8.00 21.69 -0.50
C LEU A 192 8.12 22.72 0.63
N ARG A 193 8.81 22.38 1.73
CA ARG A 193 8.94 23.26 2.90
C ARG A 193 9.98 24.38 2.73
N LEU A 194 10.92 24.22 1.79
CA LEU A 194 11.98 25.19 1.54
C LEU A 194 11.62 26.22 0.45
N GLY A 195 10.47 26.05 -0.21
CA GLY A 195 10.10 26.85 -1.37
C GLY A 195 9.14 28.02 -1.12
N ASP A 196 8.42 28.09 0.00
CA ASP A 196 7.18 28.90 0.02
C ASP A 196 7.01 29.97 1.12
N LYS A 197 7.99 30.21 2.00
CA LYS A 197 7.98 31.41 2.88
C LYS A 197 9.37 31.93 3.20
N ALA A 198 9.91 32.76 2.31
CA ALA A 198 10.71 33.89 2.75
C ALA A 198 9.73 34.98 3.20
N THR A 199 9.34 35.00 4.47
CA THR A 199 8.70 36.17 5.05
C THR A 199 9.75 37.28 5.12
N SER A 200 9.76 38.15 4.10
CA SER A 200 10.38 39.46 4.18
C SER A 200 9.67 40.25 5.27
N THR A 201 10.23 40.24 6.47
CA THR A 201 9.89 41.24 7.49
C THR A 201 10.54 42.55 7.05
N GLU A 202 9.76 43.44 6.44
CA GLU A 202 10.19 44.82 6.23
C GLU A 202 10.40 45.45 7.61
N SER A 203 11.67 45.72 7.95
CA SER A 203 12.03 46.52 9.11
C SER A 203 11.60 47.95 8.84
N ARG A 204 10.81 48.48 9.77
CA ARG A 204 10.34 49.86 9.83
C ARG A 204 11.44 50.82 10.24
#